data_AF-A0A2V4ALJ8-F1
#
_entry.id   AF-A0A2V4ALJ8-F1
#
_cell.length_a   1.000
_cell.length_b   1.000
_cell.length_c   1.000
_cell.angle_alpha   90.00
_cell.angle_beta   90.00
_cell.angle_gamma   90.00
#
_symmetry.space_group_name_H-M   'P 1'
#
loop_
_entity.id
_entity.type
_entity.pdbx_description
1 polymer ?
#
loop_
_entity_poly.entity_id
_entity_poly.type
_entity_poly.pdbx_seq_one_letter_code
_entity_poly.pdbx_strand_id
1 'polypeptide(L)'
;MNAYRVNGTTADVTECELCGRVELKGTVVLEALDVEGIGTGEVVYFGAQCAARAAGWTVREVRKAAKSADDLRRREFAARFRAWARDTLALDVTRPYALADYRHATGKTLGDLKAEFADASGLLPV
;
A
#
# COMPACT_ATOMS: atom_id res chain seq x y z
N MET A 1 26.86 3.02 -6.41
CA MET A 1 25.59 3.75 -6.18
C MET A 1 24.55 2.69 -5.92
N ASN A 2 23.85 2.74 -4.78
CA ASN A 2 22.74 1.83 -4.54
C ASN A 2 21.58 2.32 -5.39
N ALA A 3 21.09 1.47 -6.30
CA ALA A 3 19.87 1.76 -7.03
C ALA A 3 18.69 1.42 -6.11
N TYR A 4 17.62 2.21 -6.17
CA TYR A 4 16.43 1.99 -5.34
C TYR A 4 15.19 1.89 -6.23
N ARG A 5 14.29 0.97 -5.89
CA ARG A 5 12.95 0.88 -6.46
C ARG A 5 11.94 1.47 -5.49
N VAL A 6 11.03 2.31 -5.99
CA VAL A 6 9.92 2.85 -5.20
C VAL A 6 8.79 1.82 -5.11
N ASN A 7 8.53 1.30 -3.92
CA ASN A 7 7.47 0.32 -3.67
C ASN A 7 6.16 0.96 -3.19
N GLY A 8 6.12 2.26 -2.88
CA GLY A 8 4.89 2.97 -2.51
C GLY A 8 5.09 3.94 -1.35
N THR A 9 4.03 4.21 -0.60
CA THR A 9 4.09 4.98 0.64
C THR A 9 3.51 4.21 1.83
N THR A 10 3.96 4.56 3.03
CA THR A 10 3.36 4.12 4.28
C THR A 10 3.17 5.30 5.23
N ALA A 11 2.12 5.25 6.03
CA ALA A 11 1.89 6.18 7.13
C ALA A 11 2.29 5.60 8.49
N ASP A 12 2.70 4.33 8.53
CA ASP A 12 3.09 3.62 9.76
C ASP A 12 4.47 4.11 10.26
N VAL A 13 5.44 4.18 9.35
CA VAL A 13 6.77 4.73 9.64
C VAL A 13 6.76 6.24 9.36
N THR A 14 6.89 7.03 10.41
CA THR A 14 6.87 8.50 10.38
C THR A 14 8.25 9.13 10.62
N GLU A 15 9.30 8.31 10.63
CA GLU A 15 10.69 8.73 10.74
C GLU A 15 11.44 8.48 9.41
N CYS A 16 12.29 9.42 9.00
CA CYS A 16 13.18 9.23 7.87
C CYS A 16 14.48 8.55 8.31
N GLU A 17 14.71 7.33 7.84
CA GLU A 17 15.92 6.57 8.17
C GLU A 17 17.21 7.17 7.60
N LEU A 18 17.11 8.09 6.61
CA LEU A 18 18.28 8.76 6.05
C LEU A 18 18.74 9.98 6.86
N CYS A 19 17.81 10.75 7.43
CA CYS A 19 18.13 12.02 8.08
C CYS A 19 17.66 12.12 9.53
N GLY A 20 17.04 11.07 10.06
CA GLY A 20 16.52 11.01 11.44
C GLY A 20 15.35 11.96 11.70
N ARG A 21 14.75 12.55 10.66
CA ARG A 21 13.59 13.45 10.84
C ARG A 21 12.36 12.63 11.22
N VAL A 22 11.80 12.93 12.38
CA VAL A 22 10.55 12.36 12.90
C VAL A 22 9.32 13.21 12.51
N GLU A 23 8.13 12.75 12.90
CA GLU A 23 6.84 13.44 12.70
C GLU A 23 6.47 13.69 11.23
N LEU A 24 6.90 12.81 10.35
CA LEU A 24 6.50 12.84 8.95
C LEU A 24 5.04 12.38 8.81
N LYS A 25 4.31 12.96 7.87
CA LYS A 25 2.97 12.49 7.48
C LYS A 25 2.96 11.07 6.88
N GLY A 26 4.14 10.55 6.57
CA GLY A 26 4.36 9.25 5.94
C GLY A 26 5.71 9.23 5.24
N THR A 27 6.18 8.02 4.96
CA THR A 27 7.45 7.73 4.32
C THR A 27 7.23 7.05 2.97
N VAL A 28 8.20 7.21 2.08
CA VAL A 28 8.28 6.47 0.84
C VAL A 28 9.01 5.18 1.13
N VAL A 29 8.39 4.07 0.74
CA VAL A 29 8.96 2.73 0.86
C VAL A 29 9.84 2.49 -0.36
N LEU A 30 11.13 2.30 -0.11
CA LEU A 30 12.13 2.01 -1.14
C LEU A 30 12.70 0.62 -0.91
N GLU A 31 13.02 -0.08 -1.98
CA GLU A 31 13.74 -1.34 -1.93
C GLU A 31 15.10 -1.17 -2.58
N ALA A 32 16.15 -1.59 -1.87
CA ALA A 32 17.50 -1.57 -2.41
C ALA A 32 17.63 -2.59 -3.55
N LEU A 33 18.23 -2.16 -4.65
CA LEU A 33 18.53 -2.99 -5.81
C LEU A 33 20.01 -3.35 -5.81
N ASP A 34 20.31 -4.59 -6.19
CA ASP A 34 21.67 -5.05 -6.41
C ASP A 34 22.25 -4.54 -7.74
N VAL A 35 23.46 -5.01 -8.07
CA VAL A 35 24.18 -4.62 -9.30
C VAL A 35 23.48 -5.09 -10.58
N GLU A 36 22.58 -6.06 -10.49
CA GLU A 36 21.77 -6.58 -11.60
C GLU A 36 20.42 -5.86 -11.70
N GLY A 37 20.13 -4.93 -10.78
CA GLY A 37 18.86 -4.21 -10.70
C GLY A 37 17.74 -5.05 -10.07
N ILE A 38 18.07 -6.16 -9.41
CA ILE A 38 17.13 -7.04 -8.74
C ILE A 38 16.93 -6.54 -7.30
N GLY A 39 15.68 -6.57 -6.85
CA GLY A 39 15.31 -6.22 -5.48
C GLY A 39 15.97 -7.17 -4.48
N THR A 40 16.74 -6.62 -3.56
CA THR A 40 17.42 -7.38 -2.50
C THR A 40 16.47 -7.81 -1.38
N GLY A 41 15.23 -7.33 -1.38
CA GLY A 41 14.30 -7.46 -0.27
C GLY A 41 14.58 -6.51 0.90
N GLU A 42 15.69 -5.77 0.88
CA GLU A 42 15.98 -4.74 1.89
C GLU A 42 15.10 -3.52 1.64
N VAL A 43 14.20 -3.25 2.59
CA VAL A 43 13.25 -2.14 2.53
C VAL A 43 13.72 -1.03 3.46
N VAL A 44 13.73 0.21 2.94
CA VAL A 44 14.07 1.43 3.68
C VAL A 44 12.97 2.47 3.57
N TYR A 45 12.82 3.29 4.60
CA TYR A 45 11.75 4.27 4.77
C TYR A 45 12.31 5.69 4.80
N PHE A 46 12.15 6.40 3.68
CA PHE A 46 12.66 7.77 3.56
C PHE A 46 11.54 8.78 3.36
N GLY A 47 11.70 9.97 3.95
CA GLY A 47 10.89 11.11 3.56
C GLY A 47 11.09 11.44 2.08
N ALA A 48 10.06 11.98 1.40
CA ALA A 48 10.07 12.16 -0.06
C ALA A 48 11.29 12.92 -0.63
N GLN A 49 11.85 13.88 0.11
CA GLN A 49 13.07 14.58 -0.30
C GLN A 49 14.34 13.71 -0.16
N CYS A 50 14.42 12.92 0.90
CA CYS A 50 15.53 12.00 1.13
C CYS A 50 15.49 10.82 0.15
N ALA A 51 14.29 10.31 -0.12
CA ALA A 51 14.05 9.30 -1.15
C ALA A 51 14.53 9.77 -2.53
N ALA A 52 14.20 11.00 -2.91
CA ALA A 52 14.64 11.59 -4.18
C ALA A 52 16.17 11.66 -4.29
N ARG A 53 16.85 12.10 -3.23
CA ARG A 53 18.32 12.16 -3.17
C ARG A 53 18.95 10.77 -3.24
N ALA A 54 18.42 9.81 -2.49
CA ALA A 54 18.94 8.43 -2.45
C ALA A 54 18.76 7.72 -3.80
N ALA A 55 17.61 7.89 -4.45
CA ALA A 55 17.31 7.27 -5.74
C ALA A 55 17.88 8.02 -6.96
N GLY A 56 18.45 9.22 -6.76
CA GLY A 56 18.92 10.07 -7.86
C GLY A 56 17.79 10.63 -8.73
N TRP A 57 16.58 10.73 -8.20
CA TRP A 57 15.38 11.20 -8.91
C TRP A 57 14.93 12.56 -8.40
N THR A 58 14.03 13.21 -9.13
CA THR A 58 13.32 14.36 -8.57
C THR A 58 12.25 13.92 -7.57
N VAL A 59 11.90 14.78 -6.62
CA VAL A 59 10.80 14.54 -5.66
C VAL A 59 9.48 14.27 -6.38
N ARG A 60 9.27 14.90 -7.55
CA ARG A 60 8.08 14.70 -8.38
C ARG A 60 8.02 13.27 -8.93
N GLU A 61 9.13 12.75 -9.42
CA GLU A 61 9.21 11.37 -9.95
C GLU A 61 9.00 10.35 -8.84
N VAL A 62 9.64 10.53 -7.68
CA VAL A 62 9.42 9.65 -6.52
C VAL A 62 7.95 9.63 -6.12
N ARG A 63 7.31 10.80 -5.98
CA ARG A 63 5.87 10.86 -5.64
C ARG A 63 4.99 10.21 -6.69
N LYS A 64 5.32 10.38 -7.99
CA LYS A 64 4.57 9.76 -9.08
C LYS A 64 4.72 8.24 -9.05
N ALA A 65 5.93 7.73 -8.85
CA ALA A 65 6.22 6.31 -8.74
C ALA A 65 5.53 5.69 -7.52
N ALA A 66 5.65 6.34 -6.36
CA ALA A 66 5.01 5.90 -5.12
C ALA A 66 3.49 5.85 -5.27
N LYS A 67 2.88 6.91 -5.82
CA LYS A 67 1.45 6.93 -6.13
C LYS A 67 1.06 5.80 -7.07
N SER A 68 1.83 5.56 -8.12
CA SER A 68 1.54 4.49 -9.10
C SER A 68 1.60 3.11 -8.46
N ALA A 69 2.58 2.87 -7.59
CA ALA A 69 2.70 1.63 -6.82
C ALA A 69 1.53 1.45 -5.83
N ASP A 70 1.15 2.52 -5.11
CA ASP A 70 0.00 2.48 -4.20
C ASP A 70 -1.33 2.28 -4.94
N ASP A 71 -1.52 2.92 -6.09
CA ASP A 71 -2.67 2.72 -6.97
C ASP A 71 -2.75 1.28 -7.50
N LEU A 72 -1.61 0.67 -7.85
CA LEU A 72 -1.56 -0.74 -8.26
C LEU A 72 -1.96 -1.66 -7.10
N ARG A 73 -1.35 -1.49 -5.93
CA ARG A 73 -1.67 -2.28 -4.72
C ARG A 73 -3.15 -2.15 -4.35
N ARG A 74 -3.71 -0.94 -4.41
CA ARG A 74 -5.15 -0.70 -4.17
C ARG A 74 -6.04 -1.42 -5.18
N ARG A 75 -5.66 -1.46 -6.45
CA ARG A 75 -6.43 -2.18 -7.49
C ARG A 75 -6.38 -3.67 -7.27
N GLU A 76 -5.20 -4.22 -6.98
CA GLU A 76 -5.02 -5.65 -6.69
C GLU A 76 -5.81 -6.06 -5.45
N PHE A 77 -5.69 -5.30 -4.35
CA PHE A 77 -6.48 -5.52 -3.15
C PHE A 77 -7.98 -5.47 -3.45
N ALA A 78 -8.46 -4.45 -4.17
CA ALA A 78 -9.87 -4.32 -4.51
C ALA A 78 -10.36 -5.47 -5.41
N ALA A 79 -9.56 -5.94 -6.36
CA ALA A 79 -9.89 -7.08 -7.21
C ALA A 79 -10.01 -8.37 -6.39
N ARG A 80 -9.03 -8.64 -5.52
CA ARG A 80 -9.03 -9.84 -4.66
C ARG A 80 -10.15 -9.79 -3.63
N PHE A 81 -10.36 -8.64 -2.99
CA PHE A 81 -11.46 -8.43 -2.05
C PHE A 81 -12.83 -8.65 -2.70
N ARG A 82 -13.04 -8.17 -3.93
CA ARG A 82 -14.27 -8.42 -4.69
C ARG A 82 -14.48 -9.90 -5.01
N ALA A 83 -13.41 -10.60 -5.40
CA ALA A 83 -13.48 -12.02 -5.67
C ALA A 83 -13.84 -12.81 -4.40
N TRP A 84 -13.15 -12.52 -3.30
CA TRP A 84 -13.43 -13.12 -1.99
C TRP A 84 -14.85 -12.85 -1.51
N ALA A 85 -15.32 -11.59 -1.55
CA ALA A 85 -16.66 -11.25 -1.10
C ALA A 85 -17.75 -11.98 -1.91
N ARG A 86 -17.52 -12.17 -3.23
CA ARG A 86 -18.42 -12.94 -4.08
C ARG A 86 -18.41 -14.43 -3.74
N ASP A 87 -17.24 -15.01 -3.58
CA ASP A 87 -17.06 -16.45 -3.37
C ASP A 87 -17.46 -16.89 -1.96
N THR A 88 -17.00 -16.16 -0.95
CA THR A 88 -17.17 -16.51 0.47
C THR A 88 -18.49 -15.99 1.05
N LEU A 89 -18.94 -14.81 0.64
CA LEU A 89 -20.11 -14.15 1.23
C LEU A 89 -21.31 -14.04 0.28
N ALA A 90 -21.18 -14.53 -0.97
CA ALA A 90 -22.17 -14.32 -2.04
C ALA A 90 -22.54 -12.83 -2.23
N LEU A 91 -21.61 -11.92 -1.94
CA LEU A 91 -21.85 -10.48 -1.88
C LEU A 91 -21.17 -9.73 -3.03
N ASP A 92 -21.97 -8.95 -3.78
CA ASP A 92 -21.43 -7.98 -4.74
C ASP A 92 -21.18 -6.62 -4.07
N VAL A 93 -19.97 -6.44 -3.52
CA VAL A 93 -19.54 -5.21 -2.84
C VAL A 93 -19.46 -3.97 -3.75
N THR A 94 -19.65 -4.12 -5.07
CA THR A 94 -19.73 -2.97 -5.99
C THR A 94 -21.12 -2.37 -6.05
N ARG A 95 -22.15 -3.09 -5.59
CA ARG A 95 -23.53 -2.60 -5.55
C ARG A 95 -23.82 -1.98 -4.17
N PRO A 96 -24.23 -0.70 -4.12
CA PRO A 96 -24.45 -0.02 -2.85
C PRO A 96 -25.56 -0.66 -2.01
N TYR A 97 -26.61 -1.16 -2.66
CA TYR A 97 -27.74 -1.81 -1.97
C TYR A 97 -27.35 -3.17 -1.36
N ALA A 98 -26.56 -3.99 -2.05
CA ALA A 98 -26.14 -5.29 -1.54
C ALA A 98 -25.31 -5.16 -0.25
N LEU A 99 -24.43 -4.15 -0.18
CA LEU A 99 -23.68 -3.85 1.02
C LEU A 99 -24.57 -3.33 2.16
N ALA A 100 -25.58 -2.51 1.85
CA ALA A 100 -26.53 -2.01 2.84
C ALA A 100 -27.38 -3.15 3.45
N ASP A 101 -27.89 -4.06 2.61
CA ASP A 101 -28.65 -5.23 3.05
C ASP A 101 -27.78 -6.16 3.92
N TYR A 102 -26.53 -6.42 3.49
CA TYR A 102 -25.58 -7.21 4.26
C TYR A 102 -25.29 -6.59 5.63
N ARG A 103 -25.09 -5.25 5.68
CA ARG A 103 -24.91 -4.52 6.93
C ARG A 103 -26.15 -4.62 7.83
N HIS A 104 -27.35 -4.52 7.27
CA HIS A 104 -28.58 -4.66 8.05
C HIS A 104 -28.72 -6.06 8.66
N ALA A 105 -28.36 -7.09 7.89
CA ALA A 105 -28.46 -8.49 8.33
C ALA A 105 -27.39 -8.90 9.35
N THR A 106 -26.15 -8.40 9.20
CA THR A 106 -24.98 -8.88 9.99
C THR A 106 -24.44 -7.85 10.96
N GLY A 107 -24.83 -6.57 10.84
CA GLY A 107 -24.22 -5.44 11.54
C GLY A 107 -22.86 -5.01 10.99
N LYS A 108 -22.24 -5.78 10.08
CA LYS A 108 -20.89 -5.55 9.58
C LYS A 108 -20.85 -4.50 8.48
N THR A 109 -19.87 -3.60 8.55
CA THR A 109 -19.61 -2.59 7.53
C THR A 109 -18.61 -3.07 6.48
N LEU A 110 -18.45 -2.30 5.41
CA LEU A 110 -17.38 -2.54 4.43
C LEU A 110 -15.98 -2.51 5.06
N GLY A 111 -15.79 -1.72 6.12
CA GLY A 111 -14.53 -1.67 6.86
C GLY A 111 -14.25 -3.00 7.55
N ASP A 112 -15.24 -3.55 8.23
CA ASP A 112 -15.14 -4.84 8.92
C ASP A 112 -14.85 -5.97 7.92
N LEU A 113 -15.56 -5.98 6.78
CA LEU A 113 -15.32 -6.96 5.73
C LEU A 113 -13.90 -6.89 5.16
N LYS A 114 -13.37 -5.68 4.98
CA LYS A 114 -11.99 -5.49 4.50
C LYS A 114 -10.97 -5.97 5.53
N ALA A 115 -11.25 -5.79 6.82
CA ALA A 115 -10.41 -6.31 7.90
C ALA A 115 -10.42 -7.85 7.91
N GLU A 116 -11.61 -8.47 7.87
CA GLU A 116 -11.74 -9.93 7.79
C GLU A 116 -11.02 -10.53 6.57
N PHE A 117 -11.13 -9.86 5.42
CA PHE A 117 -10.37 -10.26 4.24
C PHE A 117 -8.87 -10.10 4.42
N ALA A 118 -8.41 -9.01 5.04
CA ALA A 118 -7.00 -8.78 5.30
C ALA A 118 -6.41 -9.87 6.21
N ASP A 119 -7.11 -10.23 7.29
CA ASP A 119 -6.73 -11.31 8.20
C ASP A 119 -6.68 -12.67 7.48
N ALA A 120 -7.69 -12.97 6.63
CA ALA A 120 -7.76 -14.24 5.92
C ALA A 120 -6.75 -14.37 4.76
N SER A 121 -6.40 -13.26 4.10
CA SER A 121 -5.53 -13.26 2.92
C SER A 121 -4.07 -12.91 3.22
N GLY A 122 -3.77 -12.45 4.43
CA GLY A 122 -2.46 -11.91 4.80
C GLY A 122 -2.09 -10.61 4.07
N LEU A 123 -3.05 -9.99 3.37
CA LEU A 123 -2.83 -8.73 2.65
C LEU A 123 -3.29 -7.57 3.54
N LEU A 124 -2.36 -6.69 3.91
CA LEU A 124 -2.71 -5.48 4.62
C LEU A 124 -3.58 -4.56 3.75
N PRO A 125 -4.64 -3.96 4.31
CA PRO A 125 -5.42 -2.95 3.62
C PRO A 125 -4.55 -1.70 3.38
N VAL A 126 -4.64 -1.14 2.18
CA VAL A 126 -3.89 0.06 1.73
C VAL A 126 -4.64 1.36 2.06
#